data_AF-A0A2E1A985-F1
#
_entry.id   AF-A0A2E1A985-F1
#
_cell.length_a   1.000
_cell.length_b   1.000
_cell.length_c   1.000
_cell.angle_alpha   90.00
_cell.angle_beta   90.00
_cell.angle_gamma   90.00
#
_symmetry.space_group_name_H-M   'P 1'
#
loop_
_entity.id
_entity.type
_entity.pdbx_description
1 polymer ?
#
loop_
_entity_poly.entity_id
_entity_poly.type
_entity_poly.pdbx_seq_one_letter_code
_entity_poly.pdbx_strand_id
1 'polypeptide(L)'
;MPTYAYRCQECGYEFEATHAINDAPPECPECESEAVEKRITDAPTFAQGILTHAGDGRKATKEELQAKWQEETPKLRKKLEDKLGKDAVKDLPNLNLGSDD
;
A
#
# COMPACT_ATOMS: atom_id res chain seq x y z
N MET A 1 12.52 21.91 -10.22
CA MET A 1 11.18 22.27 -9.73
C MET A 1 10.24 21.17 -10.17
N PRO A 2 9.37 20.62 -9.29
CA PRO A 2 8.55 19.46 -9.65
C PRO A 2 7.51 19.82 -10.72
N THR A 3 7.30 18.91 -11.65
CA THR A 3 6.23 18.98 -12.66
C THR A 3 5.01 18.24 -12.13
N TYR A 4 3.84 18.85 -12.22
CA TYR A 4 2.58 18.21 -11.87
C TYR A 4 1.62 18.24 -13.05
N ALA A 5 0.82 17.18 -13.17
CA ALA A 5 -0.29 17.12 -14.11
C ALA A 5 -1.53 17.79 -13.51
N TYR A 6 -2.23 18.58 -14.31
CA TYR A 6 -3.44 19.30 -13.97
C TYR A 6 -4.54 19.00 -14.98
N ARG A 7 -5.78 19.05 -14.51
CA ARG A 7 -6.99 18.96 -15.34
C ARG A 7 -7.93 20.10 -14.98
N CYS A 8 -8.30 20.91 -15.96
CA CYS A 8 -9.30 21.95 -15.76
C CYS A 8 -10.69 21.34 -15.54
N GLN A 9 -11.43 21.84 -14.54
CA GLN A 9 -12.79 21.37 -14.26
C GLN A 9 -13.83 21.98 -15.22
N GLU A 10 -13.55 23.14 -15.82
CA GLU A 10 -14.49 23.82 -16.71
C GLU A 10 -14.41 23.31 -18.16
N CYS A 11 -13.22 23.34 -18.76
CA CYS A 11 -13.04 22.91 -20.16
C CYS A 11 -12.57 21.45 -20.29
N GLY A 12 -12.13 20.81 -19.20
CA GLY A 12 -11.63 19.45 -19.23
C GLY A 12 -10.20 19.28 -19.77
N TYR A 13 -9.52 20.37 -20.14
CA TYR A 13 -8.16 20.34 -20.69
C TYR A 13 -7.14 19.81 -19.68
N GLU A 14 -6.28 18.90 -20.13
CA GLU A 14 -5.21 18.28 -19.34
C GLU A 14 -3.86 18.88 -19.74
N PHE A 15 -3.09 19.35 -18.76
CA PHE A 15 -1.80 20.01 -19.00
C PHE A 15 -0.80 19.76 -17.88
N GLU A 16 0.48 19.97 -18.17
CA GLU A 16 1.57 19.80 -17.22
C GLU A 16 2.19 21.16 -16.90
N ALA A 17 2.37 21.43 -15.61
CA ALA A 17 2.98 22.68 -15.16
C ALA A 17 4.04 22.43 -14.09
N THR A 18 5.10 23.22 -14.15
CA THR A 18 6.20 23.17 -13.18
C THR A 18 6.03 24.33 -12.20
N HIS A 19 5.83 24.04 -10.91
CA HIS A 19 5.73 25.08 -9.87
C HIS A 19 6.29 24.58 -8.54
N ALA A 20 6.55 25.50 -7.60
CA ALA A 20 7.03 25.13 -6.28
C ALA A 20 5.89 24.53 -5.44
N ILE A 21 6.22 23.66 -4.49
CA ILE A 21 5.22 22.96 -3.68
C ILE A 21 4.36 23.89 -2.80
N ASN A 22 4.87 25.09 -2.50
CA ASN A 22 4.21 26.12 -1.71
C ASN A 22 3.55 27.21 -2.57
N ASP A 23 3.60 27.08 -3.89
CA ASP A 23 3.07 28.07 -4.81
C ASP A 23 1.63 27.74 -5.19
N ALA A 24 0.85 28.76 -5.58
CA ALA A 24 -0.51 28.56 -6.05
C ALA A 24 -0.52 27.70 -7.33
N PRO A 25 -1.60 26.93 -7.57
CA PRO A 25 -1.76 26.23 -8.84
C PRO A 25 -1.93 27.25 -9.99
N PRO A 26 -1.40 26.94 -11.19
CA PRO A 26 -1.53 27.81 -12.35
C PRO A 26 -2.94 27.77 -12.94
N GLU A 27 -3.34 28.85 -13.62
CA GLU A 27 -4.61 28.95 -14.35
C GLU A 27 -4.60 28.04 -15.60
N CYS A 28 -5.80 27.68 -16.08
CA CYS A 28 -5.92 26.86 -17.28
C CYS A 28 -5.49 27.64 -18.54
N PRO A 29 -4.58 27.11 -19.39
CA PRO A 29 -4.09 27.80 -20.58
C PRO A 29 -5.13 27.92 -21.72
N GLU A 30 -6.24 27.19 -21.67
CA GLU A 30 -7.30 27.26 -22.70
C GLU A 30 -8.48 28.17 -22.34
N CYS A 31 -8.78 28.32 -21.04
CA CYS A 31 -9.99 29.03 -20.60
C CYS A 31 -9.75 30.03 -19.46
N GLU A 32 -8.50 30.20 -19.01
CA GLU A 32 -8.13 31.09 -17.90
C GLU A 32 -8.89 30.82 -16.58
N SER A 33 -9.45 29.62 -16.43
CA SER A 33 -10.12 29.23 -15.20
C SER A 33 -9.12 28.88 -14.10
N GLU A 34 -9.40 29.36 -12.89
CA GLU A 34 -8.68 29.01 -11.65
C GLU A 34 -9.08 27.61 -11.13
N ALA A 35 -10.16 27.02 -11.68
CA ALA A 35 -10.69 25.73 -11.26
C ALA A 35 -9.91 24.55 -11.89
N VAL A 36 -8.65 24.38 -11.47
CA VAL A 36 -7.79 23.26 -11.90
C VAL A 36 -7.61 22.20 -10.80
N GLU A 37 -7.77 20.93 -11.17
CA GLU A 37 -7.52 19.79 -10.29
C GLU A 37 -6.15 19.17 -10.58
N LYS A 38 -5.34 18.99 -9.54
CA LYS A 38 -4.07 18.27 -9.65
C LYS A 38 -4.32 16.77 -9.82
N ARG A 39 -3.81 16.20 -10.90
CA ARG A 39 -3.89 14.76 -11.19
C ARG A 39 -2.63 14.07 -10.69
N ILE A 40 -2.82 13.04 -9.88
CA ILE A 40 -1.74 12.15 -9.43
C ILE A 40 -1.84 10.90 -10.28
N THR A 41 -1.18 10.91 -11.44
CA THR A 41 -1.18 9.82 -12.43
C THR A 41 -0.26 8.67 -12.03
N ASP A 42 0.84 8.96 -11.32
CA ASP A 42 1.79 7.96 -10.84
C ASP A 42 2.09 8.18 -9.35
N ALA A 43 1.42 7.41 -8.49
CA ALA A 43 1.83 7.26 -7.10
C ALA A 43 2.64 5.97 -6.97
N PRO A 44 3.95 6.02 -6.66
CA PRO A 44 4.70 4.81 -6.36
C PRO A 44 4.07 4.12 -5.15
N THR A 45 3.56 2.91 -5.35
CA THR A 45 3.04 2.08 -4.26
C THR A 45 4.21 1.48 -3.49
N PHE A 46 4.52 2.04 -2.33
CA PHE A 46 5.51 1.50 -1.42
C PHE A 46 4.87 0.45 -0.51
N ALA A 47 5.33 -0.80 -0.60
CA ALA A 47 5.05 -1.83 0.40
C ALA A 47 6.32 -2.05 1.23
N GLN A 48 6.27 -1.74 2.53
CA GLN A 48 7.40 -1.94 3.47
C GLN A 48 8.75 -1.36 2.98
N GLY A 49 8.73 -0.20 2.32
CA GLY A 49 9.95 0.48 1.87
C GLY A 49 10.58 -0.09 0.60
N ILE A 50 9.94 -1.04 -0.08
CA ILE A 50 10.35 -1.55 -1.39
C ILE A 50 9.40 -1.00 -2.47
N LEU A 51 9.98 -0.60 -3.60
CA LEU A 51 9.22 -0.23 -4.79
C LEU A 51 8.50 -1.48 -5.30
N THR A 52 7.18 -1.51 -5.20
CA THR A 52 6.33 -2.57 -5.76
C THR A 52 5.52 -2.00 -6.90
N HIS A 53 5.25 -2.78 -7.96
CA HIS A 53 4.38 -2.29 -9.01
C HIS A 53 2.95 -2.12 -8.47
N ALA A 54 2.22 -1.17 -9.05
CA ALA A 54 0.84 -0.89 -8.67
C ALA A 54 -0.01 -2.17 -8.86
N GLY A 55 -0.44 -2.77 -7.74
CA GLY A 55 -1.23 -4.01 -7.72
C GLY A 55 -0.57 -5.19 -7.00
N ASP A 56 0.75 -5.15 -6.75
CA ASP A 56 1.48 -6.23 -6.06
C ASP A 56 1.31 -6.20 -4.54
N GLY A 57 0.86 -5.08 -3.98
CA GLY A 57 0.78 -4.89 -2.53
C GLY A 57 -0.19 -5.83 -1.79
N ARG A 58 -1.07 -6.59 -2.49
CA ARG A 58 -2.12 -7.41 -1.87
C ARG A 58 -2.58 -8.64 -2.67
N LYS A 59 -1.69 -9.43 -3.26
CA LYS A 59 -2.08 -10.73 -3.84
C LYS A 59 -1.18 -11.88 -3.37
N ALA A 60 -1.19 -12.16 -2.07
CA ALA A 60 -0.78 -13.49 -1.62
C ALA A 60 -1.97 -14.43 -1.81
N THR A 61 -1.78 -15.52 -2.53
CA THR A 61 -2.80 -16.58 -2.66
C THR A 61 -3.09 -17.20 -1.28
N LYS A 62 -4.27 -17.82 -1.12
CA LYS A 62 -4.64 -18.54 0.11
C LYS A 62 -3.58 -19.59 0.48
N GLU A 63 -3.01 -20.24 -0.53
CA GLU A 63 -1.95 -21.25 -0.40
C GLU A 63 -0.63 -20.65 0.11
N GLU A 64 -0.19 -19.51 -0.44
CA GLU A 64 1.02 -18.82 0.03
C GLU A 64 0.89 -18.31 1.47
N LEU A 65 -0.30 -17.84 1.85
CA LEU A 65 -0.60 -17.45 3.21
C LEU A 65 -0.55 -18.66 4.15
N GLN A 66 -1.19 -19.77 3.79
CA GLN A 66 -1.17 -20.99 4.59
C GLN A 66 0.26 -21.53 4.75
N ALA A 67 1.06 -21.55 3.68
CA ALA A 67 2.46 -21.98 3.74
C ALA A 67 3.30 -21.12 4.71
N LYS A 68 3.14 -19.78 4.67
CA LYS A 68 3.80 -18.88 5.62
C LYS A 68 3.35 -19.11 7.06
N TRP A 69 2.06 -19.35 7.28
CA TRP A 69 1.55 -19.66 8.62
C TRP A 69 2.10 -20.97 9.17
N GLN A 70 2.22 -22.01 8.34
CA GLN A 70 2.84 -23.29 8.73
C GLN A 70 4.33 -23.12 9.10
N GLU A 71 5.05 -22.23 8.43
CA GLU A 71 6.46 -21.98 8.73
C GLU A 71 6.67 -21.10 9.98
N GLU A 72 5.85 -20.07 10.18
CA GLU A 72 6.02 -19.09 11.25
C GLU A 72 5.46 -19.55 12.60
N THR A 73 4.39 -20.35 12.61
CA THR A 73 3.76 -20.89 13.83
C THR A 73 4.74 -21.65 14.74
N PRO A 74 5.57 -22.60 14.25
CA PRO A 74 6.54 -23.30 15.10
C PRO A 74 7.64 -22.37 15.62
N LYS A 75 8.07 -21.38 14.81
CA LYS A 75 9.08 -20.39 15.24
C LYS A 75 8.55 -19.52 16.38
N LEU A 76 7.30 -19.06 16.25
CA LEU A 76 6.62 -18.27 17.28
C LEU A 76 6.42 -19.08 18.56
N ARG A 77 6.00 -20.34 18.43
CA ARG A 77 5.77 -21.25 19.57
C ARG A 77 7.06 -21.54 20.32
N LYS A 78 8.18 -21.79 19.61
CA LYS A 78 9.52 -21.92 20.21
C LYS A 78 9.95 -20.64 20.95
N LYS A 79 9.66 -19.47 20.40
CA LYS A 79 9.96 -18.16 21.03
C LYS A 79 9.10 -17.90 22.27
N LEU A 80 7.87 -18.39 22.29
CA LEU A 80 7.00 -18.34 23.47
C LEU A 80 7.50 -19.31 24.55
N GLU A 81 7.94 -20.50 24.17
CA GLU A 81 8.51 -21.49 25.10
C GLU A 81 9.76 -20.96 25.80
N ASP A 82 10.63 -20.28 25.04
CA ASP A 82 11.85 -19.64 25.56
C ASP A 82 11.55 -18.51 26.56
N LYS A 83 10.47 -17.76 26.34
CA LYS A 83 10.11 -16.59 27.16
C LYS A 83 9.23 -16.89 28.37
N LEU A 84 8.26 -17.78 28.21
CA LEU A 84 7.20 -18.03 29.19
C LEU A 84 7.28 -19.43 29.81
N GLY A 85 8.22 -20.26 29.34
CA GLY A 85 8.38 -21.64 29.79
C GLY A 85 7.40 -22.61 29.10
N LYS A 86 7.69 -23.90 29.20
CA LYS A 86 6.95 -24.97 28.52
C LYS A 86 5.52 -25.12 29.02
N ASP A 87 5.27 -24.86 30.29
CA ASP A 87 3.94 -24.97 30.91
C ASP A 87 2.95 -23.96 30.35
N ALA A 88 3.37 -22.72 30.06
CA ALA A 88 2.49 -21.70 29.49
C ALA A 88 2.13 -21.95 28.02
N VAL A 89 2.96 -22.72 27.30
CA VAL A 89 2.80 -22.96 25.85
C VAL A 89 2.02 -24.23 25.53
N LYS A 90 1.98 -25.17 26.49
CA LYS A 90 1.34 -26.48 26.32
C LYS A 90 -0.16 -26.38 26.03
N ASP A 91 -0.84 -25.43 26.67
CA ASP A 91 -2.28 -25.23 26.55
C ASP A 91 -2.71 -24.40 25.33
N LEU A 92 -1.76 -23.89 24.52
CA LEU A 92 -2.14 -23.15 23.31
C LEU A 92 -2.71 -24.09 22.24
N PRO A 93 -3.90 -23.78 21.71
CA PRO A 93 -4.50 -24.53 20.61
C PRO A 93 -3.60 -24.44 19.36
N ASN A 94 -3.47 -25.55 18.64
CA ASN A 94 -2.88 -25.52 17.32
C ASN A 94 -3.87 -24.85 16.37
N LEU A 95 -3.49 -23.69 15.81
CA LEU A 95 -4.25 -23.02 14.76
C LEU A 95 -4.05 -23.78 13.44
N ASN A 96 -4.43 -25.05 13.42
CA ASN A 96 -4.72 -25.79 12.19
C ASN A 96 -6.24 -25.95 12.12
N LEU A 97 -6.94 -24.80 12.09
CA LEU A 97 -8.33 -24.73 11.65
C LEU A 97 -8.32 -24.90 10.12
N GLY A 98 -8.10 -26.13 9.69
CA GLY A 98 -8.71 -26.62 8.47
C GLY A 98 -10.19 -26.76 8.78
N SER A 99 -10.96 -25.74 8.46
CA SER A 99 -12.41 -25.84 8.40
C SER A 99 -12.86 -25.43 7.01
N ASP A 100 -13.30 -26.46 6.28
CA ASP A 100 -14.32 -26.54 5.23
C ASP A 100 -14.22 -25.59 4.02
N ASP A 101 -13.73 -26.15 2.91
CA ASP A 101 -14.60 -26.62 1.80
C ASP A 101 -13.94 -27.86 1.16
#